data_AF-F2NII7-F1
#
_entry.id   AF-F2NII7-F1
#
_cell.length_a   1.000
_cell.length_b   1.000
_cell.length_c   1.000
_cell.angle_alpha   90.00
_cell.angle_beta   90.00
_cell.angle_gamma   90.00
#
_symmetry.space_group_name_H-M   'P 1'
#
loop_
_entity.id
_entity.type
_entity.pdbx_description
1 polymer ?
#
loop_
_entity_poly.entity_id
_entity_poly.type
_entity_poly.pdbx_seq_one_letter_code
_entity_poly.pdbx_strand_id
1 'polypeptide(L)'
;MKAIIENLHTLPPTRLLHRLQELFQQWGIYKQRLIVNHEGENYLIACDEEAFVVYRLLPAHGKSPGAPGWPVCLLTANTMADECSPPHDGEDHFASRLSLADWLVIIEEFYGKT
;
A
#
# COMPACT_ATOMS: atom_id res chain seq x y z
N MET A 1 14.62 -5.75 -6.40
CA MET A 1 13.22 -5.31 -6.55
C MET A 1 12.74 -5.19 -7.99
N LYS A 2 13.43 -4.50 -8.90
CA LYS A 2 12.95 -4.29 -10.29
C LYS A 2 12.36 -5.53 -11.00
N ALA A 3 13.04 -6.68 -10.96
CA ALA A 3 12.54 -7.91 -11.59
C ALA A 3 11.31 -8.55 -10.89
N ILE A 4 11.14 -8.32 -9.57
CA ILE A 4 9.95 -8.74 -8.82
C ILE A 4 8.78 -7.83 -9.21
N ILE A 5 9.02 -6.52 -9.30
CA ILE A 5 8.03 -5.48 -9.64
C ILE A 5 7.52 -5.61 -11.08
N GLU A 6 8.39 -5.90 -12.05
CA GLU A 6 8.04 -6.06 -13.47
C GLU A 6 7.05 -7.21 -13.75
N ASN A 7 6.87 -8.16 -12.82
CA ASN A 7 5.99 -9.31 -12.96
C ASN A 7 4.73 -9.26 -12.07
N LEU A 8 4.53 -8.22 -11.26
CA LEU A 8 3.41 -8.19 -10.30
C LEU A 8 2.04 -8.09 -10.98
N HIS A 9 1.97 -7.40 -12.11
CA HIS A 9 0.71 -7.17 -12.83
C HIS A 9 0.16 -8.39 -13.58
N THR A 10 0.95 -9.46 -13.72
CA THR A 10 0.55 -10.68 -14.44
C THR A 10 0.15 -11.82 -13.51
N LEU A 11 0.35 -11.65 -12.20
CA LEU A 11 0.01 -12.65 -11.20
C LEU A 11 -1.46 -12.55 -10.77
N PRO A 12 -2.14 -13.67 -10.50
CA PRO A 12 -3.44 -13.64 -9.85
C PRO A 12 -3.31 -13.04 -8.43
N PRO A 13 -4.35 -12.34 -7.91
CA PRO A 13 -4.29 -11.63 -6.63
C PRO A 13 -3.81 -12.49 -5.45
N THR A 14 -4.22 -13.76 -5.39
CA THR A 14 -3.75 -14.73 -4.39
C THR A 14 -2.23 -14.90 -4.36
N ARG A 15 -1.59 -15.06 -5.53
CA ARG A 15 -0.13 -15.23 -5.63
C ARG A 15 0.60 -13.94 -5.33
N LEU A 16 0.03 -12.81 -5.76
CA LEU A 16 0.57 -11.50 -5.47
C LEU A 16 0.56 -11.21 -3.96
N LEU A 17 -0.55 -11.51 -3.28
CA LEU A 17 -0.68 -11.34 -1.83
C LEU A 17 0.32 -12.24 -1.09
N HIS A 18 0.40 -13.52 -1.46
CA HIS A 18 1.38 -14.44 -0.87
C HIS A 18 2.81 -13.90 -1.02
N ARG A 19 3.14 -13.35 -2.18
CA ARG A 19 4.47 -12.78 -2.43
C ARG A 19 4.75 -11.54 -1.57
N LEU A 20 3.74 -10.68 -1.37
CA LEU A 20 3.84 -9.53 -0.47
C LEU A 20 4.02 -9.96 0.98
N GLN A 21 3.31 -10.99 1.43
CA GLN A 21 3.44 -11.54 2.77
C GLN A 21 4.87 -12.07 3.00
N GLU A 22 5.45 -12.79 2.03
CA GLU A 22 6.85 -13.24 2.10
C GLU A 22 7.83 -12.07 2.23
N LEU A 23 7.64 -10.99 1.46
CA LEU A 23 8.51 -9.81 1.54
C LEU A 23 8.40 -9.13 2.90
N PHE A 24 7.18 -8.91 3.40
CA PHE A 24 6.96 -8.32 4.71
C PHE A 24 7.52 -9.18 5.84
N GLN A 25 7.50 -10.51 5.71
CA GLN A 25 8.14 -11.43 6.65
C GLN A 25 9.66 -11.31 6.59
N GLN A 26 10.24 -11.25 5.39
CA GLN A 26 11.69 -11.07 5.20
C GLN A 26 12.19 -9.76 5.80
N TRP A 27 11.42 -8.69 5.65
CA TRP A 27 11.71 -7.38 6.25
C TRP A 27 11.36 -7.29 7.74
N GLY A 28 10.82 -8.35 8.35
CA GLY A 28 10.48 -8.37 9.77
C GLY A 28 9.33 -7.41 10.15
N ILE A 29 8.53 -6.95 9.19
CA ILE A 29 7.43 -5.99 9.35
C ILE A 29 6.04 -6.61 9.15
N TYR A 30 5.97 -7.92 8.95
CA TYR A 30 4.71 -8.65 8.80
C TYR A 30 3.84 -8.53 10.05
N LYS A 31 2.52 -8.37 9.86
CA LYS A 31 1.51 -8.12 10.90
C LYS A 31 1.74 -6.85 11.74
N GLN A 32 2.53 -5.91 11.23
CA GLN A 32 2.74 -4.62 11.87
C GLN A 32 1.95 -3.53 11.15
N ARG A 33 1.65 -2.47 11.88
CA ARG A 33 1.11 -1.22 11.33
C ARG A 33 2.24 -0.22 11.23
N LEU A 34 2.60 0.12 10.01
CA LEU A 34 3.69 1.05 9.70
C LEU A 34 3.08 2.41 9.37
N ILE A 35 3.73 3.48 9.80
CA ILE A 35 3.37 4.84 9.39
C ILE A 35 4.54 5.38 8.58
N VAL A 36 4.27 5.72 7.32
CA VAL A 36 5.24 6.30 6.40
C VAL A 36 4.80 7.71 6.04
N ASN A 37 5.73 8.67 6.09
CA ASN A 37 5.53 10.01 5.55
C ASN A 37 6.09 10.06 4.13
N HIS A 38 5.26 10.45 3.16
CA HIS A 38 5.65 10.60 1.77
C HIS A 38 4.97 11.86 1.19
N GLU A 39 5.78 12.75 0.60
CA GLU A 39 5.33 14.04 0.04
C GLU A 39 4.48 14.90 1.00
N GLY A 40 4.77 14.84 2.31
CA GLY A 40 4.07 15.61 3.34
C GLY A 40 2.78 14.97 3.84
N GLU A 41 2.34 13.87 3.24
CA GLU A 41 1.18 13.08 3.66
C GLU A 41 1.62 11.86 4.50
N ASN A 42 0.77 11.42 5.42
CA ASN A 42 1.03 10.24 6.23
C ASN A 42 0.20 9.06 5.74
N TYR A 43 0.83 7.90 5.63
CA TYR A 43 0.20 6.67 5.18
C TYR A 43 0.37 5.57 6.22
N LEU A 44 -0.72 4.85 6.50
CA LEU A 44 -0.69 3.64 7.30
C LEU A 44 -0.64 2.44 6.37
N ILE A 45 0.38 1.61 6.54
CA ILE A 45 0.62 0.41 5.75
C ILE A 45 0.52 -0.81 6.66
N ALA A 46 -0.21 -1.82 6.23
CA ALA A 46 -0.33 -3.09 6.94
C ALA A 46 -0.35 -4.26 5.96
N CYS A 47 0.22 -5.37 6.38
CA CYS A 47 0.20 -6.63 5.65
C CYS A 47 0.05 -7.77 6.66
N ASP A 48 -1.01 -8.57 6.52
CA ASP A 48 -1.33 -9.71 7.38
C ASP A 48 -1.79 -10.91 6.51
N GLU A 49 -2.43 -11.92 7.10
CA GLU A 49 -2.91 -13.10 6.39
C GLU A 49 -3.98 -12.79 5.35
N GLU A 50 -4.79 -11.75 5.58
CA GLU A 50 -5.99 -11.47 4.80
C GLU A 50 -5.72 -10.47 3.69
N ALA A 51 -4.87 -9.47 3.97
CA ALA A 51 -4.68 -8.36 3.05
C ALA A 51 -3.32 -7.67 3.17
N PHE A 52 -2.97 -6.99 2.08
CA PHE A 52 -2.07 -5.84 2.09
C PHE A 52 -2.92 -4.58 1.88
N VAL A 53 -2.70 -3.56 2.70
CA VAL A 53 -3.47 -2.32 2.62
C VAL A 53 -2.61 -1.10 2.92
N VAL A 54 -2.89 -0.02 2.19
CA VAL A 54 -2.35 1.31 2.41
C VAL A 54 -3.49 2.29 2.57
N TYR A 55 -3.49 3.02 3.68
CA TYR A 55 -4.43 4.09 3.96
C TYR A 55 -3.72 5.43 3.99
N ARG A 56 -4.28 6.46 3.33
CA ARG A 56 -3.90 7.85 3.59
C ARG A 56 -4.53 8.31 4.90
N LEU A 57 -3.71 8.57 5.91
CA LEU A 57 -4.14 9.12 7.19
C LEU A 57 -4.52 10.59 7.01
N LEU A 58 -5.69 10.99 7.50
CA LEU A 58 -6.06 12.40 7.50
C LEU A 58 -5.73 13.07 8.83
N PRO A 59 -5.39 14.37 8.81
CA PRO A 59 -5.36 15.16 10.03
C PRO A 59 -6.71 15.08 10.75
N ALA A 60 -6.68 14.93 12.07
CA ALA A 60 -7.78 14.49 12.94
C ALA A 60 -9.00 15.43 13.04
N HIS A 61 -9.18 16.39 12.12
CA HIS A 61 -10.31 17.29 12.15
C HIS A 61 -11.61 16.58 11.70
N GLY A 62 -12.40 16.13 12.67
CA GLY A 62 -13.81 15.78 12.48
C GLY A 62 -14.13 14.33 12.10
N LYS A 63 -13.18 13.39 12.16
CA LYS A 63 -13.44 11.96 11.88
C LYS A 63 -13.72 11.15 13.15
N SER A 64 -14.62 10.19 13.03
CA SER A 64 -14.91 9.22 14.10
C SER A 64 -13.67 8.41 14.45
N PRO A 65 -13.43 8.11 15.75
CA PRO A 65 -12.33 7.25 16.17
C PRO A 65 -12.40 5.89 15.46
N GLY A 66 -11.27 5.43 14.91
CA GLY A 66 -11.12 4.08 14.38
C GLY A 66 -11.15 3.92 12.85
N ALA A 67 -11.44 4.97 12.08
CA ALA A 67 -11.32 4.92 10.61
C ALA A 67 -9.91 5.39 10.19
N PRO A 68 -9.03 4.51 9.67
CA PRO A 68 -7.63 4.84 9.35
C PRO A 68 -7.43 5.79 8.15
N GLY A 69 -8.45 6.55 7.73
CA GLY A 69 -8.39 7.40 6.55
C GLY A 69 -8.92 6.71 5.29
N TRP A 70 -8.46 7.10 4.10
CA TRP A 70 -8.94 6.54 2.82
C TRP A 70 -8.03 5.43 2.31
N PRO A 71 -8.54 4.24 1.95
CA PRO A 71 -7.73 3.19 1.36
C PRO A 71 -7.28 3.63 -0.03
N VAL A 72 -5.97 3.71 -0.26
CA VAL A 72 -5.40 4.09 -1.56
C VAL A 72 -4.82 2.90 -2.31
N CYS A 73 -4.53 1.80 -1.60
CA CYS A 73 -4.15 0.53 -2.18
C CYS A 73 -4.69 -0.60 -1.30
N LEU A 74 -5.36 -1.58 -1.89
CA LEU A 74 -5.87 -2.78 -1.23
C LEU A 74 -5.61 -3.99 -2.11
N LEU A 75 -4.98 -5.00 -1.53
CA LEU A 75 -4.85 -6.31 -2.12
C LEU A 75 -5.35 -7.36 -1.14
N THR A 76 -6.23 -8.21 -1.63
CA THR A 76 -6.71 -9.41 -0.94
C THR A 76 -6.49 -10.63 -1.83
N ALA A 77 -6.79 -11.82 -1.32
CA ALA A 77 -6.79 -13.04 -2.11
C ALA A 77 -7.68 -12.97 -3.36
N ASN A 78 -8.74 -12.14 -3.34
CA ASN A 78 -9.77 -12.13 -4.38
C ASN A 78 -9.75 -10.89 -5.27
N THR A 79 -9.21 -9.78 -4.77
CA THR A 79 -9.27 -8.50 -5.47
C THR A 79 -8.00 -7.68 -5.26
N MET A 80 -7.67 -6.87 -6.27
CA MET A 80 -6.69 -5.80 -6.18
C MET A 80 -7.41 -4.52 -6.57
N ALA A 81 -7.41 -3.54 -5.67
CA ALA A 81 -7.90 -2.21 -5.91
C ALA A 81 -6.77 -1.23 -5.63
N ASP A 82 -6.42 -0.43 -6.61
CA ASP A 82 -5.39 0.59 -6.53
C ASP A 82 -6.02 1.89 -7.03
N GLU A 83 -6.08 2.91 -6.18
CA GLU A 83 -6.56 4.24 -6.57
C GLU A 83 -5.46 5.03 -7.31
N CYS A 84 -4.89 4.39 -8.31
CA CYS A 84 -4.15 5.00 -9.41
C CYS A 84 -5.16 5.65 -10.39
N SER A 85 -5.87 6.70 -9.98
CA SER A 85 -6.75 7.41 -10.93
C SER A 85 -5.94 7.89 -12.15
N PRO A 86 -6.35 7.58 -13.39
CA PRO A 86 -5.75 8.15 -14.59
C PRO A 86 -6.01 9.68 -14.67
N PRO A 87 -5.21 10.43 -15.44
CA PRO A 87 -5.19 11.90 -15.40
C PRO A 87 -6.35 12.57 -16.15
N HIS A 88 -7.54 11.98 -16.17
CA HIS A 88 -8.67 12.47 -16.98
C HIS A 88 -9.90 12.75 -16.11
N ASP A 89 -9.73 13.68 -15.19
CA ASP A 89 -10.61 14.84 -14.97
C ASP A 89 -10.05 15.57 -13.73
N GLY A 90 -10.26 16.89 -13.64
CA GLY A 90 -9.55 17.83 -12.76
C GLY A 90 -9.09 17.32 -11.38
N GLU A 91 -7.86 17.69 -11.00
CA GLU A 91 -7.21 17.48 -9.69
C GLU A 91 -7.97 16.57 -8.72
N ASP A 92 -7.94 15.27 -8.97
CA ASP A 92 -8.41 14.29 -8.00
C ASP A 92 -7.47 14.31 -6.79
N HIS A 93 -7.82 15.13 -5.79
CA HIS A 93 -7.08 15.24 -4.53
C HIS A 93 -7.10 13.93 -3.72
N PHE A 94 -7.90 12.93 -4.10
CA PHE A 94 -7.98 11.63 -3.41
C PHE A 94 -7.01 10.60 -3.98
N ALA A 95 -6.64 10.71 -5.26
CA ALA A 95 -5.69 9.80 -5.89
C ALA A 95 -4.32 9.87 -5.19
N SER A 96 -3.73 8.70 -4.89
CA SER A 96 -2.34 8.63 -4.42
C SER A 96 -1.36 8.89 -5.57
N ARG A 97 -1.76 8.59 -6.81
CA ARG A 97 -0.88 8.49 -7.99
C ARG A 97 0.26 7.48 -7.82
N LEU A 98 0.19 6.63 -6.80
CA LEU A 98 1.18 5.64 -6.43
C LEU A 98 0.57 4.26 -6.64
N SER A 99 1.18 3.50 -7.54
CA SER A 99 0.84 2.10 -7.76
C SER A 99 1.35 1.21 -6.63
N LEU A 100 0.86 -0.03 -6.57
CA LEU A 100 1.43 -1.07 -5.71
C LEU A 100 2.97 -1.18 -5.84
N ALA A 101 3.50 -1.02 -7.05
CA ALA A 101 4.94 -1.04 -7.30
C ALA A 101 5.65 0.14 -6.60
N ASP A 102 5.06 1.33 -6.67
CA ASP A 102 5.61 2.53 -6.03
C ASP A 102 5.57 2.39 -4.51
N TRP A 103 4.47 1.85 -3.96
CA TRP A 103 4.38 1.55 -2.53
C TRP A 103 5.47 0.59 -2.06
N LEU A 104 5.74 -0.46 -2.83
CA LEU A 104 6.79 -1.42 -2.51
C LEU A 104 8.18 -0.78 -2.48
N VAL A 105 8.48 0.12 -3.43
CA VAL A 105 9.73 0.88 -3.43
C VAL A 105 9.83 1.75 -2.18
N ILE A 106 8.77 2.49 -1.86
CA ILE A 106 8.72 3.34 -0.66
C ILE A 106 8.95 2.49 0.60
N ILE A 107 8.21 1.39 0.78
CA ILE A 107 8.33 0.53 1.97
C ILE A 107 9.74 -0.04 2.10
N GLU A 108 10.33 -0.49 1.00
CA GLU A 108 11.70 -1.02 1.00
C GLU A 108 12.72 0.05 1.43
N GLU A 109 12.58 1.29 0.97
CA GLU A 109 13.50 2.37 1.37
C GLU A 109 13.52 2.59 2.88
N PHE A 110 12.36 2.48 3.53
CA PHE A 110 12.23 2.66 4.98
C PHE A 110 12.57 1.40 5.79
N TYR A 111 12.25 0.20 5.29
CA TYR A 111 12.25 -1.03 6.10
C TYR A 111 13.07 -2.19 5.50
N GLY A 112 13.43 -2.12 4.22
CA GLY A 112 14.07 -3.22 3.48
C GLY A 112 15.54 -3.49 3.80
N LYS A 113 16.17 -2.71 4.69
CA LYS A 113 17.60 -2.82 5.07
C LYS A 113 17.84 -3.50 6.43
N THR A 114 16.83 -4.17 6.99
CA THR A 114 16.99 -4.92 8.25
C THR A 114 17.72 -6.24 8.06
#